data_AF-A0A368WL27-F1
#
_entry.id   AF-A0A368WL27-F1
#
_cell.length_a   1.000
_cell.length_b   1.000
_cell.length_c   1.000
_cell.angle_alpha   90.00
_cell.angle_beta   90.00
_cell.angle_gamma   90.00
#
_symmetry.space_group_name_H-M   'P 1'
#
loop_
_entity.id
_entity.type
_entity.pdbx_description
1 polymer ?
#
loop_
_entity_poly.entity_id
_entity_poly.type
_entity_poly.pdbx_seq_one_letter_code
_entity_poly.pdbx_strand_id
1 'polypeptide(L)'
;MNTEIKKLIQELEGVVSCNLTGVDEIDEIHIIADKKRDPKRIVRDVETVCLVHKDFKIDHKKISIARIDSDFSEAMEGYANDRIELVSIYTENNRSRCNVEMKINGQEIKESFEAQIGENIEKLIGRSVLTILNKFVEFNLQLIVDDIFTIKGKEDLVIAQISMYNPENNMMQEKLVGAVHVNNNISLAIAKACLKAVNRKICNYL
;
A
#
# COMPACT_ATOMS: atom_id res chain seq x y z
N MET A 1 -9.92 -5.43 -18.78
CA MET A 1 -9.92 -4.72 -20.07
C MET A 1 -9.20 -3.38 -20.01
N ASN A 2 -9.65 -2.38 -19.24
CA ASN A 2 -8.92 -1.11 -19.12
C ASN A 2 -7.52 -1.26 -18.48
N THR A 3 -7.30 -2.32 -17.71
CA THR A 3 -6.02 -2.61 -17.03
C THR A 3 -4.85 -2.90 -17.98
N GLU A 4 -5.07 -3.52 -19.15
CA GLU A 4 -3.98 -3.84 -20.09
C GLU A 4 -3.50 -2.61 -20.85
N ILE A 5 -4.44 -1.80 -21.38
CA ILE A 5 -4.13 -0.52 -22.04
C ILE A 5 -3.43 0.43 -21.07
N LYS A 6 -3.90 0.47 -19.82
CA LYS A 6 -3.26 1.26 -18.77
C LYS A 6 -1.78 0.89 -18.60
N LYS A 7 -1.46 -0.41 -18.53
CA LYS A 7 -0.07 -0.89 -18.42
C LYS A 7 0.78 -0.47 -19.61
N LEU A 8 0.27 -0.62 -20.83
CA LEU A 8 1.00 -0.25 -22.04
C LEU A 8 1.26 1.25 -22.13
N ILE A 9 0.31 2.09 -21.72
CA ILE A 9 0.51 3.55 -21.65
C ILE A 9 1.55 3.89 -20.58
N GLN A 10 1.58 3.17 -19.46
CA GLN A 10 2.59 3.36 -18.40
C GLN A 10 4.01 2.96 -18.83
N GLU A 11 4.16 2.10 -19.83
CA GLU A 11 5.47 1.73 -20.39
C GLU A 11 6.01 2.75 -21.42
N LEU A 12 5.22 3.76 -21.80
CA LEU A 12 5.68 4.80 -22.71
C LEU A 12 6.71 5.70 -22.03
N GLU A 13 7.87 5.88 -22.67
CA GLU A 13 8.93 6.74 -22.15
C GLU A 13 8.40 8.16 -21.86
N GLY A 14 8.68 8.67 -20.67
CA GLY A 14 8.23 9.97 -20.18
C GLY A 14 6.85 9.97 -19.51
N VAL A 15 6.15 8.83 -19.49
CA VAL A 15 4.92 8.64 -18.69
C VAL A 15 5.30 8.08 -17.32
N VAL A 16 4.89 8.80 -16.28
CA VAL A 16 5.15 8.44 -14.87
C VAL A 16 3.97 7.66 -14.31
N SER A 17 2.76 8.12 -14.60
CA SER A 17 1.55 7.40 -14.25
C SER A 17 0.41 7.73 -15.20
N CYS A 18 -0.55 6.81 -15.28
CA CYS A 18 -1.72 6.94 -16.13
C CYS A 18 -2.96 6.48 -15.35
N ASN A 19 -4.10 7.11 -15.60
CA ASN A 19 -5.39 6.61 -15.19
C ASN A 19 -6.42 6.75 -16.31
N LEU A 20 -7.33 5.78 -16.36
CA LEU A 20 -8.39 5.70 -17.36
C LEU A 20 -9.74 5.78 -16.64
N THR A 21 -10.67 6.56 -17.18
CA THR A 21 -12.06 6.65 -16.69
C THR A 21 -13.03 6.06 -17.70
N GLY A 22 -14.24 5.71 -17.25
CA GLY A 22 -15.29 5.10 -18.06
C GLY A 22 -15.57 3.63 -17.71
N VAL A 23 -16.81 3.19 -17.95
CA VAL A 23 -17.32 1.87 -17.55
C VAL A 23 -17.16 0.84 -18.68
N ASP A 24 -17.75 1.13 -19.84
CA ASP A 24 -17.73 0.23 -21.02
C ASP A 24 -16.68 0.66 -22.06
N GLU A 25 -16.46 1.97 -22.19
CA GLU A 25 -15.48 2.60 -23.06
C GLU A 25 -14.60 3.59 -22.29
N ILE A 26 -13.47 3.99 -22.88
CA ILE A 26 -12.56 4.96 -22.26
C ILE A 26 -13.12 6.37 -22.51
N ASP A 27 -13.52 7.03 -21.43
CA ASP A 27 -14.04 8.40 -21.49
C ASP A 27 -12.91 9.42 -21.49
N GLU A 28 -11.98 9.31 -20.55
CA GLU A 28 -10.82 10.19 -20.40
C GLU A 28 -9.56 9.40 -20.02
N ILE A 29 -8.41 9.95 -20.43
CA ILE A 29 -7.08 9.46 -20.04
C ILE A 29 -6.36 10.61 -19.34
N HIS A 30 -5.95 10.38 -18.10
CA HIS A 30 -5.13 11.32 -17.34
C HIS A 30 -3.72 10.77 -17.17
N ILE A 31 -2.75 11.55 -17.61
CA ILE A 31 -1.34 11.16 -17.64
C ILE A 31 -0.54 12.16 -16.82
N ILE A 32 0.29 11.65 -15.92
CA ILE A 32 1.39 12.39 -15.33
C ILE A 32 2.64 12.06 -16.14
N ALA A 33 3.29 13.09 -16.68
CA ALA A 33 4.48 12.95 -17.50
C ALA A 33 5.65 13.74 -16.92
N ASP A 34 6.87 13.29 -17.17
CA ASP A 34 8.05 14.06 -16.83
C ASP A 34 8.25 15.26 -17.79
N LYS A 35 9.20 16.14 -17.46
CA LYS A 35 9.56 17.26 -18.34
C LYS A 35 10.53 16.88 -19.47
N LYS A 36 11.03 15.64 -19.52
CA LYS A 36 12.03 15.19 -20.50
C LYS A 36 11.42 15.00 -21.89
N ARG A 37 10.14 14.63 -21.98
CA ARG A 37 9.44 14.39 -23.27
C ARG A 37 8.33 15.39 -23.58
N ASP A 38 8.25 15.80 -24.85
CA ASP A 38 7.19 16.70 -25.32
C ASP A 38 5.78 16.07 -25.22
N PRO A 39 4.79 16.76 -24.63
CA PRO A 39 3.44 16.22 -24.44
C PRO A 39 2.73 15.80 -25.72
N LYS A 40 2.97 16.47 -26.86
CA LYS A 40 2.32 16.11 -28.12
C LYS A 40 2.83 14.77 -28.65
N ARG A 41 4.08 14.41 -28.34
CA ARG A 41 4.62 13.08 -28.66
C ARG A 41 3.93 12.02 -27.80
N ILE A 42 3.79 12.27 -26.50
CA ILE A 42 3.07 11.37 -25.58
C ILE A 42 1.62 11.15 -26.03
N VAL A 43 0.88 12.23 -26.39
CA VAL A 43 -0.48 12.11 -26.92
C VAL A 43 -0.54 11.19 -28.14
N ARG A 44 0.39 11.34 -29.11
CA ARG A 44 0.42 10.49 -30.31
C ARG A 44 0.72 9.04 -30.01
N ASP A 45 1.62 8.78 -29.08
CA ASP A 45 1.98 7.43 -28.69
C ASP A 45 0.80 6.75 -27.99
N VAL A 46 0.07 7.47 -27.13
CA VAL A 46 -1.16 7.01 -26.48
C VAL A 46 -2.26 6.73 -27.51
N GLU A 47 -2.48 7.64 -28.47
CA GLU A 47 -3.43 7.42 -29.58
C GLU A 47 -3.08 6.15 -30.37
N THR A 48 -1.79 5.90 -30.60
CA THR A 48 -1.30 4.70 -31.29
C THR A 48 -1.56 3.43 -30.47
N VAL A 49 -1.28 3.46 -29.17
CA VAL A 49 -1.56 2.33 -28.26
C VAL A 49 -3.05 2.00 -28.25
N CYS A 50 -3.92 3.00 -28.11
CA CYS A 50 -5.38 2.83 -28.12
C CYS A 50 -5.89 2.29 -29.46
N LEU A 51 -5.35 2.78 -30.57
CA LEU A 51 -5.72 2.31 -31.91
C LEU A 51 -5.37 0.84 -32.10
N VAL A 52 -4.15 0.42 -31.73
CA VAL A 52 -3.68 -0.96 -31.93
C VAL A 52 -4.39 -1.97 -31.02
N HIS A 53 -4.66 -1.61 -29.76
CA HIS A 53 -5.18 -2.57 -28.77
C HIS A 53 -6.70 -2.66 -28.68
N LYS A 54 -7.44 -1.62 -29.12
CA LYS A 54 -8.90 -1.56 -28.99
C LYS A 54 -9.61 -1.28 -30.31
N ASP A 55 -8.88 -1.10 -31.41
CA ASP A 55 -9.41 -0.60 -32.70
C ASP A 55 -10.25 0.70 -32.52
N PHE A 56 -9.99 1.44 -31.43
CA PHE A 56 -10.75 2.62 -31.05
C PHE A 56 -9.88 3.87 -31.13
N LYS A 57 -10.38 4.86 -31.85
CA LYS A 57 -9.75 6.16 -31.99
C LYS A 57 -10.17 7.06 -30.84
N ILE A 58 -9.25 7.33 -29.90
CA ILE A 58 -9.46 8.34 -28.88
C ILE A 58 -9.14 9.73 -29.42
N ASP A 59 -9.97 10.73 -29.09
CA ASP A 59 -9.69 12.13 -29.41
C ASP A 59 -8.68 12.70 -28.40
N HIS A 60 -7.61 13.33 -28.87
CA HIS A 60 -6.66 14.07 -28.03
C HIS A 60 -7.29 15.00 -26.99
N LYS A 61 -8.51 15.51 -27.22
CA LYS A 61 -9.26 16.32 -26.23
C LYS A 61 -9.63 15.56 -24.95
N LYS A 62 -9.67 14.23 -25.00
CA LYS A 62 -9.93 13.34 -23.87
C LYS A 62 -8.63 12.93 -23.15
N ILE A 63 -7.47 13.39 -23.63
CA ILE A 63 -6.17 13.09 -23.04
C ILE A 63 -5.66 14.33 -22.31
N SER A 64 -5.59 14.24 -20.99
CA SER A 64 -5.02 15.27 -20.13
C SER A 64 -3.61 14.87 -19.70
N ILE A 65 -2.64 15.76 -19.89
CA ILE A 65 -1.25 15.55 -19.46
C ILE A 65 -0.84 16.64 -18.48
N ALA A 66 -0.52 16.24 -17.26
CA ALA A 66 0.15 17.09 -16.29
C ALA A 66 1.65 16.79 -16.29
N ARG A 67 2.49 17.83 -16.32
CA ARG A 67 3.94 17.68 -16.36
C ARG A 67 4.55 17.97 -15.00
N ILE A 68 5.39 17.07 -14.51
CA ILE A 68 6.10 17.17 -13.24
C ILE A 68 7.62 17.18 -13.46
N ASP A 69 8.36 17.84 -12.57
CA ASP A 69 9.83 17.76 -12.60
C ASP A 69 10.28 16.30 -12.38
N SER A 70 11.34 15.89 -13.08
CA SER A 70 11.81 14.50 -13.10
C SER A 70 12.22 13.97 -11.72
N ASP A 71 12.63 14.86 -10.82
CA ASP A 71 12.99 14.48 -9.45
C ASP A 71 11.73 14.07 -8.64
N PHE A 72 10.55 14.56 -9.06
CA PHE A 72 9.25 14.15 -8.53
C PHE A 72 8.71 12.87 -9.21
N SER A 73 9.20 12.53 -10.41
CA SER A 73 8.77 11.31 -11.13
C SER A 73 9.41 10.04 -10.59
N GLU A 74 10.69 10.08 -10.22
CA GLU A 74 11.35 8.96 -9.53
C GLU A 74 10.67 8.64 -8.19
N ALA A 75 10.20 9.68 -7.48
CA ALA A 75 9.38 9.48 -6.29
C ALA A 75 8.02 8.83 -6.64
N MET A 76 7.32 9.29 -7.68
CA MET A 76 6.01 8.77 -8.11
C MET A 76 6.01 7.34 -8.65
N GLU A 77 7.07 6.89 -9.31
CA GLU A 77 7.21 5.49 -9.77
C GLU A 77 7.30 4.50 -8.59
N GLY A 78 7.92 4.89 -7.45
CA GLY A 78 7.91 4.13 -6.20
C GLY A 78 6.50 4.00 -5.60
N TYR A 79 5.76 5.12 -5.50
CA TYR A 79 4.41 5.12 -4.91
C TYR A 79 3.36 4.25 -5.64
N ALA A 80 3.57 3.92 -6.93
CA ALA A 80 2.64 3.10 -7.69
C ALA A 80 2.76 1.61 -7.38
N ASN A 81 3.95 1.14 -6.98
CA ASN A 81 4.26 -0.28 -6.78
C ASN A 81 4.55 -0.65 -5.32
N ASP A 82 4.89 0.31 -4.46
CA ASP A 82 5.27 0.04 -3.07
C ASP A 82 4.07 0.08 -2.14
N ARG A 83 3.19 -0.91 -2.29
CA ARG A 83 1.99 -1.07 -1.45
C ARG A 83 2.09 -2.32 -0.60
N ILE A 84 1.91 -2.12 0.71
CA ILE A 84 1.63 -3.20 1.65
C ILE A 84 0.17 -3.63 1.47
N GLU A 85 -0.03 -4.89 1.11
CA GLU A 85 -1.32 -5.55 1.02
C GLU A 85 -1.39 -6.69 2.04
N LEU A 86 -2.38 -6.65 2.92
CA LEU A 86 -2.68 -7.77 3.83
C LEU A 86 -3.56 -8.79 3.10
N VAL A 87 -3.00 -9.94 2.76
CA VAL A 87 -3.70 -11.01 2.04
C VAL A 87 -4.53 -11.84 3.01
N SER A 88 -3.92 -12.35 4.08
CA SER A 88 -4.62 -13.13 5.09
C SER A 88 -3.97 -13.05 6.46
N ILE A 89 -4.79 -13.18 7.51
CA ILE A 89 -4.32 -13.32 8.88
C ILE A 89 -5.30 -14.16 9.70
N TYR A 90 -4.77 -15.13 10.44
CA TYR A 90 -5.56 -15.98 11.31
C TYR A 90 -4.72 -16.56 12.45
N THR A 91 -5.41 -16.95 13.52
CA THR A 91 -4.78 -17.53 14.71
C THR A 91 -5.21 -18.98 14.90
N GLU A 92 -4.28 -19.84 15.29
CA GLU A 92 -4.53 -21.23 15.64
C GLU A 92 -4.68 -21.36 17.17
N ASN A 93 -5.89 -21.61 17.64
CA ASN A 93 -6.20 -21.67 19.08
C ASN A 93 -5.41 -22.74 19.84
N ASN A 94 -5.06 -23.86 19.20
CA ASN A 94 -4.38 -24.97 19.85
C ASN A 94 -2.87 -24.74 20.07
N ARG A 95 -2.29 -23.72 19.43
CA ARG A 95 -0.83 -23.46 19.45
C ARG A 95 -0.47 -22.03 19.79
N SER A 96 -1.45 -21.18 20.11
CA SER A 96 -1.26 -19.73 20.29
C SER A 96 -0.36 -19.15 19.19
N ARG A 97 -0.67 -19.48 17.94
CA ARG A 97 0.12 -19.14 16.76
C ARG A 97 -0.66 -18.20 15.85
N CYS A 98 0.01 -17.18 15.32
CA CYS A 98 -0.54 -16.27 14.33
C CYS A 98 0.16 -16.51 12.99
N ASN A 99 -0.64 -16.74 11.95
CA ASN A 99 -0.18 -16.89 10.57
C ASN A 99 -0.54 -15.63 9.81
N VAL A 100 0.41 -15.08 9.06
CA VAL A 100 0.25 -13.82 8.34
C VAL A 100 0.73 -14.00 6.90
N GLU A 101 -0.09 -13.56 5.96
CA GLU A 101 0.23 -13.47 4.54
C GLU A 101 0.09 -12.01 4.10
N MET A 102 1.17 -11.46 3.56
CA MET A 102 1.22 -10.08 3.06
C MET A 102 1.90 -10.05 1.71
N LYS A 103 1.61 -9.00 0.95
CA LYS A 103 2.37 -8.63 -0.22
C LYS A 103 2.98 -7.27 0.03
N ILE A 104 4.31 -7.18 -0.07
CA ILE A 104 5.08 -5.94 0.14
C ILE A 104 5.90 -5.74 -1.12
N ASN A 105 5.71 -4.61 -1.81
CA ASN A 105 6.46 -4.25 -3.02
C ASN A 105 6.43 -5.35 -4.08
N GLY A 106 5.27 -5.99 -4.25
CA GLY A 106 5.10 -7.12 -5.16
C GLY A 106 5.49 -8.49 -4.63
N GLN A 107 6.29 -8.57 -3.57
CA GLN A 107 6.75 -9.82 -2.96
C GLN A 107 5.71 -10.43 -2.01
N GLU A 108 5.35 -11.69 -2.24
CA GLU A 108 4.52 -12.47 -1.30
C GLU A 108 5.35 -12.96 -0.11
N ILE A 109 4.83 -12.71 1.10
CA ILE A 109 5.44 -13.06 2.37
C ILE A 109 4.45 -13.90 3.18
N LYS A 110 4.90 -15.05 3.67
CA LYS A 110 4.15 -15.98 4.52
C LYS A 110 4.97 -16.32 5.73
N GLU A 111 4.52 -15.87 6.90
CA GLU A 111 5.24 -16.07 8.17
C GLU A 111 4.28 -16.53 9.27
N SER A 112 4.81 -17.28 10.22
CA SER A 112 4.07 -17.81 11.37
C SER A 112 4.81 -17.47 12.66
N PHE A 113 4.08 -16.96 13.65
CA PHE A 113 4.64 -16.52 14.93
C PHE A 113 3.92 -17.19 16.09
N GLU A 114 4.69 -17.67 17.06
CA GLU A 114 4.15 -18.23 18.30
C GLU A 114 4.07 -17.16 19.40
N ALA A 115 3.09 -17.30 20.29
CA ALA A 115 2.93 -16.46 21.46
C ALA A 115 4.14 -16.58 22.40
N GLN A 116 4.58 -15.44 22.90
CA GLN A 116 5.54 -15.39 24.00
C GLN A 116 4.84 -15.69 25.34
N ILE A 117 5.62 -16.04 26.37
CA ILE A 117 5.07 -16.31 27.70
C ILE A 117 4.33 -15.07 28.23
N GLY A 118 3.04 -15.23 28.54
CA GLY A 118 2.19 -14.14 29.06
C GLY A 118 1.70 -13.16 27.99
N GLU A 119 1.98 -13.40 26.70
CA GLU A 119 1.47 -12.59 25.60
C GLU A 119 0.01 -12.93 25.30
N ASN A 120 -0.86 -11.92 25.26
CA ASN A 120 -2.23 -12.11 24.83
C ASN A 120 -2.33 -12.21 23.29
N ILE A 121 -3.47 -12.68 22.79
CA ILE A 121 -3.65 -12.92 21.37
C ILE A 121 -3.57 -11.63 20.56
N GLU A 122 -4.09 -10.53 21.11
CA GLU A 122 -4.08 -9.21 20.48
C GLU A 122 -2.66 -8.72 20.21
N LYS A 123 -1.79 -8.83 21.22
CA LYS A 123 -0.38 -8.45 21.13
C LYS A 123 0.40 -9.38 20.22
N LEU A 124 0.12 -10.69 20.25
CA LEU A 124 0.70 -11.64 19.28
C LEU A 124 0.38 -11.21 17.84
N ILE A 125 -0.88 -10.93 17.54
CA ILE A 125 -1.31 -10.53 16.19
C ILE A 125 -0.61 -9.24 15.77
N GLY A 126 -0.63 -8.21 16.63
CA GLY A 126 0.03 -6.95 16.33
C GLY A 126 1.54 -7.10 16.14
N ARG A 127 2.22 -7.83 17.03
CA ARG A 127 3.66 -8.10 16.94
C ARG A 127 4.00 -8.85 15.67
N SER A 128 3.18 -9.81 15.25
CA SER A 128 3.37 -10.57 14.01
C SER A 128 3.37 -9.66 12.78
N VAL A 129 2.40 -8.75 12.71
CA VAL A 129 2.31 -7.73 11.65
C VAL A 129 3.54 -6.83 11.65
N LEU A 130 3.90 -6.24 12.80
CA LEU A 130 5.04 -5.31 12.86
C LEU A 130 6.39 -6.01 12.64
N THR A 131 6.53 -7.29 13.00
CA THR A 131 7.75 -8.06 12.77
C THR A 131 7.99 -8.27 11.27
N ILE A 132 6.93 -8.54 10.49
CA ILE A 132 7.02 -8.58 9.03
C ILE A 132 7.44 -7.21 8.49
N LEU A 133 6.78 -6.14 8.93
CA LEU A 133 7.12 -4.79 8.45
C LEU A 133 8.57 -4.43 8.75
N ASN A 134 9.03 -4.62 10.00
CA ASN A 134 10.42 -4.35 10.39
C ASN A 134 11.46 -5.19 9.61
N LYS A 135 11.06 -6.35 9.07
CA LYS A 135 11.96 -7.26 8.32
C LYS A 135 11.98 -6.99 6.82
N PHE A 136 10.85 -6.56 6.25
CA PHE A 136 10.64 -6.53 4.81
C PHE A 136 10.36 -5.13 4.23
N VAL A 137 10.20 -4.11 5.07
CA VAL A 137 10.14 -2.72 4.62
C VAL A 137 11.48 -2.04 4.93
N GLU A 138 12.07 -1.39 3.94
CA GLU A 138 13.36 -0.69 4.10
C GLU A 138 13.15 0.68 4.77
N PHE A 139 12.98 0.68 6.10
CA PHE A 139 12.93 1.92 6.90
C PHE A 139 13.80 1.78 8.15
N ASN A 140 14.59 2.83 8.46
CA ASN A 140 15.63 2.80 9.50
C ASN A 140 15.08 2.92 10.95
N LEU A 141 13.86 2.43 11.20
CA LEU A 141 13.18 2.55 12.49
C LEU A 141 12.58 1.22 12.89
N GLN A 142 12.43 1.01 14.20
CA GLN A 142 11.82 -0.19 14.75
C GLN A 142 10.42 0.12 15.26
N LEU A 143 9.43 -0.62 14.77
CA LEU A 143 8.04 -0.54 15.22
C LEU A 143 7.79 -1.55 16.34
N ILE A 144 7.19 -1.09 17.43
CA ILE A 144 6.87 -1.91 18.61
C ILE A 144 5.40 -1.70 18.98
N VAL A 145 4.70 -2.80 19.29
CA VAL A 145 3.34 -2.72 19.84
C VAL A 145 3.42 -2.31 21.31
N ASP A 146 2.84 -1.15 21.62
CA ASP A 146 2.66 -0.72 23.00
C ASP A 146 1.48 -1.47 23.62
N ASP A 147 0.30 -1.29 23.01
CA ASP A 147 -0.95 -1.90 23.46
C ASP A 147 -1.97 -2.06 22.32
N ILE A 148 -2.84 -3.05 22.46
CA ILE A 148 -3.96 -3.31 21.54
C ILE A 148 -5.17 -3.69 22.38
N PHE A 149 -6.22 -2.91 22.24
CA PHE A 149 -7.46 -3.13 22.99
C PHE A 149 -8.70 -2.87 22.14
N THR A 150 -9.81 -3.47 22.56
CA THR A 150 -11.11 -3.32 21.90
C THR A 150 -12.05 -2.51 22.79
N ILE A 151 -12.57 -1.41 22.27
CA ILE A 151 -13.66 -0.67 22.88
C ILE A 151 -14.98 -1.30 22.42
N LYS A 152 -15.81 -1.71 23.38
CA LYS A 152 -17.14 -2.26 23.12
C LYS A 152 -18.15 -1.16 22.91
N GLY A 153 -19.07 -1.35 21.96
CA GLY A 153 -20.10 -0.38 21.61
C GLY A 153 -21.19 -0.97 20.74
N LYS A 154 -21.89 -0.13 19.97
CA LYS A 154 -22.82 -0.60 18.92
C LYS A 154 -22.07 -1.43 17.87
N GLU A 155 -20.86 -1.00 17.55
CA GLU A 155 -19.88 -1.74 16.77
C GLU A 155 -18.57 -1.71 17.55
N ASP A 156 -17.95 -2.88 17.72
CA ASP A 156 -16.67 -2.98 18.42
C ASP A 156 -15.57 -2.26 17.63
N LEU A 157 -14.71 -1.54 18.33
CA LEU A 157 -13.61 -0.76 17.75
C LEU A 157 -12.27 -1.24 18.32
N VAL A 158 -11.38 -1.73 17.47
CA VAL A 158 -10.00 -2.04 17.85
C VAL A 158 -9.14 -0.79 17.73
N ILE A 159 -8.32 -0.54 18.74
CA ILE A 159 -7.28 0.48 18.76
C ILE A 159 -5.93 -0.20 18.93
N ALA A 160 -4.99 0.11 18.03
CA ALA A 160 -3.59 -0.29 18.13
C ALA A 160 -2.73 0.95 18.43
N GLN A 161 -1.94 0.87 19.50
CA GLN A 161 -0.95 1.85 19.89
C GLN A 161 0.44 1.30 19.62
N ILE A 162 1.24 2.04 18.86
CA ILE A 162 2.54 1.60 18.35
C ILE A 162 3.55 2.70 18.60
N SER A 163 4.73 2.34 19.09
CA SER A 163 5.86 3.26 19.20
C SER A 163 6.90 2.95 18.14
N MET A 164 7.52 4.01 17.61
CA MET A 164 8.58 3.95 16.62
C MET A 164 9.89 4.39 17.28
N TYR A 165 10.92 3.56 17.19
CA TYR A 165 12.22 3.79 17.82
C TYR A 165 13.34 3.86 16.80
N ASN A 166 14.36 4.66 17.08
CA ASN A 166 15.63 4.56 16.38
C ASN A 166 16.45 3.41 17.01
N PRO A 167 16.82 2.36 16.24
CA PRO A 167 17.52 1.20 16.78
C PRO A 167 18.97 1.49 17.20
N GLU A 168 19.60 2.56 16.70
CA GLU A 168 20.99 2.89 17.03
C GLU A 168 21.14 3.47 18.45
N ASN A 169 20.16 4.25 18.90
CA ASN A 169 20.22 4.96 20.18
C ASN A 169 19.04 4.63 21.12
N ASN A 170 18.14 3.74 20.71
CA ASN A 170 16.92 3.36 21.44
C ASN A 170 16.01 4.54 21.81
N MET A 171 16.12 5.67 21.10
CA MET A 171 15.25 6.83 21.36
C MET A 171 13.92 6.66 20.64
N MET A 172 12.83 6.75 21.40
CA MET A 172 11.47 6.83 20.88
C MET A 172 11.35 8.08 20.00
N GLN A 173 11.04 7.89 18.73
CA GLN A 173 10.82 8.95 17.77
C GLN A 173 9.39 9.46 17.83
N GLU A 174 8.41 8.55 17.80
CA GLU A 174 7.00 8.92 17.68
C GLU A 174 6.08 7.83 18.21
N LYS A 175 4.89 8.25 18.67
CA LYS A 175 3.77 7.36 18.97
C LYS A 175 2.74 7.42 17.86
N LEU A 176 2.31 6.25 17.41
CA LEU A 176 1.38 6.02 16.32
C LEU A 176 0.12 5.34 16.86
N VAL A 177 -1.01 5.65 16.22
CA VAL A 177 -2.29 5.06 16.58
C VAL A 177 -3.10 4.72 15.34
N GLY A 178 -3.72 3.54 15.35
CA GLY A 178 -4.63 3.09 14.32
C GLY A 178 -5.89 2.53 14.94
N ALA A 179 -7.04 2.79 14.30
CA ALA A 179 -8.34 2.36 14.80
C ALA A 179 -9.22 1.81 13.68
N VAL A 180 -9.85 0.66 13.91
CA VAL A 180 -10.63 -0.09 12.92
C VAL A 180 -11.84 -0.76 13.57
N HIS A 181 -13.01 -0.63 12.95
CA HIS A 181 -14.22 -1.34 13.37
C HIS A 181 -14.08 -2.84 13.13
N VAL A 182 -14.55 -3.65 14.07
CA VAL A 182 -14.54 -5.11 13.96
C VAL A 182 -15.68 -5.56 13.04
N ASN A 183 -15.33 -6.21 11.93
CA ASN A 183 -16.30 -6.82 11.02
C ASN A 183 -16.10 -8.34 11.00
N ASN A 184 -16.75 -9.06 11.93
CA ASN A 184 -16.75 -10.52 12.13
C ASN A 184 -15.39 -11.22 12.35
N ASN A 185 -14.26 -10.56 12.11
CA ASN A 185 -12.92 -11.11 12.29
C ASN A 185 -12.05 -10.12 13.07
N ILE A 186 -11.82 -10.44 14.35
CA ILE A 186 -11.03 -9.61 15.26
C ILE A 186 -9.55 -9.58 14.85
N SER A 187 -8.98 -10.70 14.40
CA SER A 187 -7.58 -10.76 13.98
C SER A 187 -7.30 -9.88 12.78
N LEU A 188 -8.23 -9.86 11.82
CA LEU A 188 -8.19 -8.95 10.68
C LEU A 188 -8.32 -7.49 11.12
N ALA A 189 -9.21 -7.18 12.06
CA ALA A 189 -9.39 -5.83 12.57
C ALA A 189 -8.14 -5.31 13.29
N ILE A 190 -7.48 -6.16 14.10
CA ILE A 190 -6.21 -5.84 14.76
C ILE A 190 -5.10 -5.58 13.75
N ALA A 191 -4.92 -6.47 12.77
CA ALA A 191 -3.90 -6.27 11.74
C ALA A 191 -4.11 -4.99 10.95
N LYS A 192 -5.36 -4.70 10.57
CA LYS A 192 -5.71 -3.45 9.89
C LYS A 192 -5.50 -2.23 10.79
N ALA A 193 -5.73 -2.32 12.09
CA ALA A 193 -5.44 -1.24 13.02
C ALA A 193 -3.93 -0.96 13.10
N CYS A 194 -3.10 -2.01 13.17
CA CYS A 194 -1.64 -1.86 13.10
C CYS A 194 -1.20 -1.21 11.78
N LEU A 195 -1.65 -1.72 10.64
CA LEU A 195 -1.34 -1.14 9.32
C LEU A 195 -1.80 0.32 9.21
N LYS A 196 -3.01 0.64 9.71
CA LYS A 196 -3.52 2.01 9.69
C LYS A 196 -2.69 2.98 10.55
N ALA A 197 -2.12 2.51 11.66
CA ALA A 197 -1.23 3.31 12.49
C ALA A 197 0.06 3.69 11.74
N VAL A 198 0.61 2.76 10.97
CA VAL A 198 1.95 2.89 10.37
C VAL A 198 1.92 3.41 8.93
N ASN A 199 0.83 3.21 8.18
CA ASN A 199 0.72 3.60 6.77
C ASN A 199 1.01 5.09 6.53
N ARG A 200 0.68 5.97 7.49
CA ARG A 200 0.96 7.43 7.36
C ARG A 200 2.44 7.78 7.43
N LYS A 201 3.30 6.85 7.88
CA LYS A 201 4.74 7.04 8.02
C LYS A 201 5.51 6.21 7.02
N ILE A 202 5.10 4.95 6.86
CA ILE A 202 5.75 4.01 5.96
C ILE A 202 5.65 4.45 4.49
N CYS A 203 4.59 5.17 4.08
CA CYS A 203 4.53 5.73 2.72
C CYS A 203 5.69 6.69 2.38
N ASN A 204 6.46 7.22 3.36
CA ASN A 204 7.65 8.02 3.05
C ASN A 204 8.91 7.16 2.82
N TYR A 205 8.83 5.86 3.05
CA TYR A 205 9.94 4.89 3.02
C TYR A 205 9.64 3.69 2.10
N LEU A 206 8.51 3.75 1.40
CA LEU A 206 8.06 2.87 0.34
C LEU A 206 8.10 3.72 -0.92
#